data_AF-A0A8T4N6J1-F1
#
_entry.id   AF-A0A8T4N6J1-F1
#
_cell.length_a   1.000
_cell.length_b   1.000
_cell.length_c   1.000
_cell.angle_alpha   90.00
_cell.angle_beta   90.00
_cell.angle_gamma   90.00
#
_symmetry.space_group_name_H-M   'P 1'
#
loop_
_entity.id
_entity.type
_entity.pdbx_description
1 polymer ?
#
loop_
_entity_poly.entity_id
_entity_poly.type
_entity_poly.pdbx_seq_one_letter_code
_entity_poly.pdbx_strand_id
1 'polypeptide(L)'
;MKKEGSNGSPFIRESETHEKIHSHLKAHPRGLTTQEIEEQTAISRKAVEKHLQILLFSNDIYMKQVGSARIYYPNHRFHHLDFQYFDFGKKRFYIDLIENDYGKSLLIQQKIKEGDKWVMKGSVFIPLDASHEFLKRLKEVLNSKRLKGEMKNGKNR
;
A
#
# COMPACT_ATOMS: atom_id res chain seq x y z
N MET A 1 35.61 -29.05 1.09
CA MET A 1 35.30 -27.63 1.39
C MET A 1 33.83 -27.54 1.78
N LYS A 2 33.54 -27.31 3.06
CA LYS A 2 32.16 -27.11 3.55
C LYS A 2 31.68 -25.73 3.07
N LYS A 3 30.55 -25.68 2.37
CA LYS A 3 29.88 -24.42 2.02
C LYS A 3 29.31 -23.83 3.32
N GLU A 4 29.93 -22.77 3.81
CA GLU A 4 29.39 -21.96 4.90
C GLU A 4 28.07 -21.35 4.43
N GLY A 5 27.01 -21.64 5.18
CA GLY A 5 25.70 -21.06 4.95
C GLY A 5 25.76 -19.56 5.20
N SER A 6 25.65 -18.78 4.12
CA SER A 6 25.31 -17.36 4.20
C SER A 6 23.89 -17.24 4.77
N ASN A 7 23.79 -17.32 6.10
CA ASN A 7 22.56 -17.12 6.83
C ASN A 7 22.36 -15.59 6.91
N GLY A 8 21.85 -14.99 5.83
CA GLY A 8 21.61 -13.54 5.75
C GLY A 8 20.90 -13.01 6.98
N SER A 9 21.22 -11.76 7.36
CA SER A 9 20.59 -11.04 8.48
C SER A 9 19.07 -11.21 8.45
N PRO A 10 18.37 -11.32 9.60
CA PRO A 10 16.91 -11.45 9.65
C PRO A 10 16.16 -10.46 8.76
N PHE A 11 16.70 -9.23 8.64
CA PHE A 11 16.15 -8.19 7.76
C PHE A 11 16.21 -8.56 6.27
N ILE A 12 17.31 -9.17 5.82
CA ILE A 12 17.48 -9.57 4.41
C ILE A 12 16.48 -10.67 4.06
N ARG A 13 16.32 -11.67 4.93
CA ARG A 13 15.35 -12.76 4.70
C ARG A 13 13.92 -12.28 4.66
N GLU A 14 13.57 -11.33 5.52
CA GLU A 14 12.25 -10.71 5.52
C GLU A 14 11.99 -9.96 4.19
N SER A 15 12.99 -9.20 3.70
CA SER A 15 12.90 -8.52 2.41
C SER A 15 12.79 -9.51 1.24
N GLU A 16 13.59 -10.58 1.23
CA GLU A 16 13.55 -11.61 0.20
C GLU A 16 12.21 -12.35 0.20
N THR A 17 11.65 -12.63 1.37
CA THR A 17 10.32 -13.27 1.52
C THR A 17 9.24 -12.36 0.95
N HIS A 18 9.27 -11.06 1.26
CA HIS A 18 8.34 -10.07 0.73
C HIS A 18 8.40 -9.98 -0.79
N GLU A 19 9.60 -9.84 -1.36
CA GLU A 19 9.79 -9.75 -2.81
C GLU A 19 9.39 -11.04 -3.53
N LYS A 20 9.66 -12.20 -2.93
CA LYS A 20 9.27 -13.50 -3.49
C LYS A 20 7.76 -13.63 -3.57
N ILE A 21 7.01 -13.28 -2.53
CA ILE A 21 5.53 -13.32 -2.54
C ILE A 21 4.99 -12.32 -3.56
N HIS A 22 5.51 -11.09 -3.57
CA HIS A 22 5.04 -10.04 -4.46
C HIS A 22 5.27 -10.37 -5.95
N SER A 23 6.47 -10.81 -6.31
CA SER A 23 6.80 -11.24 -7.67
C SER A 23 5.98 -12.46 -8.10
N HIS A 24 5.75 -13.40 -7.17
CA HIS A 24 4.90 -14.56 -7.43
C HIS A 24 3.46 -14.16 -7.74
N LEU A 25 2.86 -13.26 -6.94
CA LEU A 25 1.53 -12.75 -7.24
C LEU A 25 1.49 -12.01 -8.58
N LYS A 26 2.52 -11.21 -8.92
CA LYS A 26 2.60 -10.53 -10.22
C LYS A 26 2.65 -11.49 -11.41
N ALA A 27 3.16 -12.71 -11.23
CA ALA A 27 3.15 -13.73 -12.27
C ALA A 27 1.79 -14.43 -12.43
N HIS A 28 0.83 -14.20 -11.52
CA HIS A 28 -0.46 -14.89 -11.49
C HIS A 28 -1.65 -13.89 -11.52
N PRO A 29 -1.98 -13.30 -12.68
CA PRO A 29 -3.07 -12.32 -12.82
C PRO A 29 -4.45 -12.82 -12.40
N ARG A 30 -4.68 -14.13 -12.46
CA ARG A 30 -5.93 -14.78 -12.03
C ARG A 30 -6.17 -14.74 -10.51
N GLY A 31 -5.18 -14.27 -9.75
CA GLY A 31 -5.16 -14.29 -8.29
C GLY A 31 -4.86 -15.67 -7.71
N LEU A 32 -4.43 -15.68 -6.46
CA LEU A 32 -4.08 -16.88 -5.70
C LEU A 32 -4.66 -16.82 -4.29
N THR A 33 -5.05 -17.96 -3.76
CA THR A 33 -5.37 -18.12 -2.33
C THR A 33 -4.10 -18.19 -1.49
N THR A 34 -4.23 -17.99 -0.17
CA THR A 34 -3.11 -18.17 0.76
C THR A 34 -2.48 -19.57 0.65
N GLN A 35 -3.31 -20.61 0.46
CA GLN A 35 -2.85 -21.98 0.30
C GLN A 35 -2.03 -22.17 -0.97
N GLU A 36 -2.51 -21.67 -2.11
CA GLU A 36 -1.76 -21.75 -3.37
C GLU A 36 -0.42 -21.02 -3.29
N ILE A 37 -0.36 -19.87 -2.60
CA ILE A 37 0.89 -19.12 -2.39
C ILE A 37 1.86 -19.94 -1.53
N GLU A 38 1.39 -20.53 -0.43
CA GLU A 38 2.20 -21.38 0.45
C GLU A 38 2.78 -22.58 -0.32
N GLU A 39 1.94 -23.32 -1.06
CA GLU A 39 2.34 -24.48 -1.84
C GLU A 39 3.35 -24.13 -2.95
N GLN A 40 3.12 -23.02 -3.65
CA GLN A 40 3.95 -22.64 -4.80
C GLN A 40 5.25 -21.93 -4.42
N THR A 41 5.29 -21.25 -3.26
CA THR A 41 6.49 -20.51 -2.81
C THR A 41 7.30 -21.24 -1.74
N ALA A 42 6.75 -22.30 -1.14
CA ALA A 42 7.28 -22.99 0.03
C ALA A 42 7.55 -22.06 1.24
N ILE A 43 6.77 -20.98 1.35
CA ILE A 43 6.82 -20.04 2.48
C ILE A 43 5.70 -20.39 3.44
N SER A 44 6.01 -20.45 4.74
CA SER A 44 5.01 -20.78 5.76
C SER A 44 3.80 -19.86 5.69
N ARG A 45 2.59 -20.40 5.89
CA ARG A 45 1.34 -19.64 5.94
C ARG A 45 1.41 -18.35 6.75
N LYS A 46 2.01 -18.40 7.94
CA LYS A 46 2.15 -17.24 8.84
C LYS A 46 2.94 -16.09 8.20
N ALA A 47 4.04 -16.41 7.51
CA ALA A 47 4.83 -15.42 6.79
C ALA A 47 4.08 -14.90 5.55
N VAL A 48 3.38 -15.79 4.83
CA VAL A 48 2.52 -15.39 3.70
C VAL A 48 1.47 -14.37 4.16
N GLU A 49 0.70 -14.67 5.21
CA GLU A 49 -0.34 -13.79 5.74
C GLU A 49 0.22 -12.43 6.18
N LYS A 50 1.37 -12.41 6.86
CA LYS A 50 2.08 -11.18 7.25
C LYS A 50 2.42 -10.31 6.04
N HIS A 51 3.05 -10.89 5.01
CA HIS A 51 3.45 -10.11 3.84
C HIS A 51 2.27 -9.71 2.95
N LEU A 52 1.21 -10.54 2.86
CA LEU A 52 -0.02 -10.18 2.18
C LEU A 52 -0.69 -8.96 2.83
N GLN A 53 -0.68 -8.86 4.17
CA GLN A 53 -1.17 -7.66 4.86
C GLN A 53 -0.35 -6.41 4.49
N ILE A 54 0.98 -6.53 4.43
CA ILE A 54 1.85 -5.43 4.02
C ILE A 54 1.53 -5.01 2.58
N LEU A 55 1.41 -5.96 1.66
CA LEU A 55 1.12 -5.71 0.24
C LEU A 55 -0.28 -5.12 0.01
N LEU A 56 -1.28 -5.53 0.81
CA LEU A 56 -2.61 -4.91 0.79
C LEU A 56 -2.54 -3.47 1.29
N PHE A 57 -1.78 -3.22 2.36
CA PHE A 57 -1.63 -1.87 2.92
C PHE A 57 -0.86 -0.94 1.97
N SER A 58 0.14 -1.45 1.25
CA SER A 58 0.85 -0.71 0.21
C SER A 58 0.09 -0.63 -1.12
N ASN A 59 -1.07 -1.29 -1.22
CA ASN A 59 -1.91 -1.35 -2.42
C ASN A 59 -1.21 -2.01 -3.63
N ASP A 60 -0.18 -2.81 -3.38
CA ASP A 60 0.52 -3.61 -4.40
C ASP A 60 -0.31 -4.82 -4.86
N ILE A 61 -1.26 -5.25 -4.03
CA ILE A 61 -2.22 -6.31 -4.30
C ILE A 61 -3.61 -5.89 -3.81
N TYR A 62 -4.65 -6.57 -4.30
CA TYR A 62 -5.99 -6.48 -3.76
C TYR A 62 -6.53 -7.87 -3.39
N MET A 63 -7.61 -7.92 -2.61
CA MET A 63 -8.23 -9.18 -2.18
C MET A 63 -9.73 -9.19 -2.51
N LYS A 64 -10.21 -10.31 -3.05
CA LYS A 64 -11.64 -10.62 -3.20
C LYS A 64 -12.00 -11.85 -2.38
N GLN A 65 -13.16 -11.80 -1.75
CA GLN A 65 -13.74 -12.95 -1.09
C GLN A 65 -14.69 -13.67 -2.04
N VAL A 66 -14.43 -14.96 -2.29
CA VAL A 66 -15.25 -15.85 -3.12
C VAL A 66 -15.66 -17.03 -2.26
N GLY A 67 -16.92 -17.02 -1.80
CA GLY A 67 -17.38 -17.95 -0.77
C GLY A 67 -16.58 -17.78 0.53
N SER A 68 -15.98 -18.87 1.00
CA SER A 68 -15.09 -18.87 2.18
C SER A 68 -13.63 -18.56 1.86
N ALA A 69 -13.25 -18.52 0.57
CA ALA A 69 -11.87 -18.32 0.15
C ALA A 69 -11.55 -16.83 -0.04
N ARG A 70 -10.35 -16.42 0.37
CA ARG A 70 -9.74 -15.13 0.01
C ARG A 70 -8.78 -15.34 -1.14
N ILE A 71 -9.00 -14.61 -2.23
CA ILE A 71 -8.14 -14.64 -3.42
C ILE A 71 -7.43 -13.30 -3.51
N TYR A 72 -6.11 -13.33 -3.59
CA TYR A 72 -5.22 -12.20 -3.67
C TYR A 72 -4.79 -12.02 -5.11
N TYR A 73 -5.06 -10.84 -5.66
CA TYR A 73 -4.73 -10.52 -7.03
C TYR A 73 -3.61 -9.49 -7.03
N PRO A 74 -2.61 -9.64 -7.91
CA PRO A 74 -1.68 -8.56 -8.14
C PRO A 74 -2.43 -7.31 -8.59
N ASN A 75 -2.05 -6.16 -8.07
CA ASN A 75 -2.61 -4.89 -8.53
C ASN A 75 -1.89 -4.49 -9.82
N HIS A 76 -2.32 -5.08 -10.93
CA HIS A 76 -1.75 -4.84 -12.25
C HIS A 76 -2.22 -3.50 -12.78
N ARG A 77 -1.42 -2.46 -12.54
CA ARG A 77 -1.54 -1.13 -13.17
C ARG A 77 -2.81 -0.40 -12.72
N PHE A 78 -2.60 0.53 -11.80
CA PHE A 78 -3.40 1.74 -11.87
C PHE A 78 -3.19 2.36 -13.25
N HIS A 79 -4.27 2.52 -13.99
CA HIS A 79 -4.27 3.50 -15.06
C HIS A 79 -4.31 4.86 -14.37
N HIS A 80 -3.16 5.53 -14.28
CA HIS A 80 -3.09 6.90 -13.79
C HIS A 80 -3.73 7.80 -14.84
N LEU A 81 -4.97 8.20 -14.57
CA LEU A 81 -5.76 9.07 -15.44
C LEU A 81 -5.36 10.54 -15.27
N ASP A 82 -5.02 10.93 -14.04
CA ASP A 82 -4.54 12.27 -13.70
C ASP A 82 -3.68 12.20 -12.42
N PHE A 83 -2.81 13.19 -12.21
CA PHE A 83 -2.02 13.28 -10.99
C PHE A 83 -1.66 14.73 -10.64
N GLN A 84 -1.64 15.01 -9.34
CA GLN A 84 -1.04 16.22 -8.78
C GLN A 84 -0.16 15.86 -7.60
N TYR A 85 0.79 16.74 -7.27
CA TYR A 85 1.57 16.59 -6.05
C TYR A 85 1.91 17.95 -5.44
N PHE A 86 2.19 17.93 -4.14
CA PHE A 86 2.76 19.08 -3.43
C PHE A 86 3.80 18.62 -2.40
N ASP A 87 4.78 19.49 -2.16
CA ASP A 87 5.85 19.24 -1.20
C ASP A 87 5.54 19.91 0.15
N PHE A 88 5.87 19.23 1.24
CA PHE A 88 5.75 19.73 2.61
C PHE A 88 6.97 19.29 3.42
N GLY A 89 8.00 20.15 3.47
CA GLY A 89 9.29 19.82 4.08
C GLY A 89 9.99 18.67 3.32
N LYS A 90 10.36 17.60 4.02
CA LYS A 90 10.98 16.39 3.41
C LYS A 90 9.95 15.38 2.86
N LYS A 91 8.67 15.75 2.87
CA LYS A 91 7.56 14.90 2.43
C LYS A 91 7.01 15.40 1.11
N ARG A 92 6.60 14.48 0.26
CA ARG A 92 5.82 14.76 -0.95
C ARG A 92 4.49 14.03 -0.86
N PHE A 93 3.40 14.74 -1.12
CA PHE A 93 2.07 14.17 -1.20
C PHE A 93 1.66 14.10 -2.66
N TYR A 94 1.25 12.91 -3.10
CA TYR A 94 0.67 12.64 -4.41
C TYR A 94 -0.84 12.51 -4.27
N ILE A 95 -1.57 13.00 -5.25
CA ILE A 95 -3.02 12.84 -5.42
C ILE A 95 -3.23 12.35 -6.85
N ASP A 96 -3.45 11.05 -6.99
CA ASP A 96 -3.61 10.40 -8.28
C ASP A 96 -5.10 10.06 -8.50
N LEU A 97 -5.63 10.33 -9.69
CA LEU A 97 -6.85 9.70 -10.17
C LEU A 97 -6.45 8.41 -10.88
N ILE A 98 -6.91 7.28 -10.35
CA ILE A 98 -6.53 5.96 -10.82
C ILE A 98 -7.77 5.15 -11.22
N GLU A 99 -7.59 4.21 -12.14
CA GLU A 99 -8.60 3.23 -12.52
C GLU A 99 -8.02 1.81 -12.43
N ASN A 100 -8.80 0.90 -11.85
CA ASN A 100 -8.52 -0.53 -11.80
C ASN A 100 -9.83 -1.34 -11.91
N ASP A 101 -9.78 -2.65 -11.69
CA ASP A 101 -10.93 -3.57 -11.78
C ASP A 101 -12.10 -3.23 -10.83
N TYR A 102 -11.89 -2.36 -9.83
CA TYR A 102 -12.92 -1.88 -8.91
C TYR A 102 -13.50 -0.52 -9.32
N GLY A 103 -13.06 0.03 -10.45
CA GLY A 103 -13.46 1.33 -10.96
C GLY A 103 -12.42 2.41 -10.67
N LYS A 104 -12.90 3.65 -10.67
CA LYS A 104 -12.06 4.84 -10.52
C LYS A 104 -11.99 5.27 -9.06
N SER A 105 -10.82 5.74 -8.64
CA SER A 105 -10.56 6.18 -7.28
C SER A 105 -9.53 7.28 -7.21
N LEU A 106 -9.60 8.09 -6.15
CA LEU A 106 -8.52 8.98 -5.74
C LEU A 106 -7.56 8.21 -4.82
N LEU A 107 -6.27 8.26 -5.15
CA LEU A 107 -5.20 7.72 -4.34
C LEU A 107 -4.33 8.87 -3.82
N ILE A 108 -4.33 9.06 -2.51
CA ILE A 108 -3.48 10.05 -1.85
C ILE A 108 -2.30 9.31 -1.23
N GLN A 109 -1.07 9.59 -1.66
CA GLN A 109 0.14 8.94 -1.13
C GLN A 109 1.08 9.93 -0.46
N GLN A 110 1.63 9.57 0.69
CA GLN A 110 2.75 10.28 1.30
C GLN A 110 4.05 9.54 0.99
N LYS A 111 5.01 10.23 0.38
CA LYS A 111 6.40 9.74 0.18
C LYS A 111 7.37 10.62 0.97
N ILE A 112 8.40 10.00 1.56
CA ILE A 112 9.51 10.69 2.23
C ILE A 112 10.79 10.43 1.45
N LYS A 113 11.64 11.45 1.33
CA LYS A 113 12.96 11.29 0.73
C LYS A 113 13.92 10.62 1.72
N GLU A 114 14.35 9.41 1.41
CA GLU A 114 15.35 8.64 2.16
C GLU A 114 16.55 8.38 1.24
N GLY A 115 17.62 9.15 1.41
CA GLY A 115 18.73 9.21 0.45
C GLY A 115 18.26 9.72 -0.91
N ASP A 116 18.52 8.93 -1.95
CA ASP A 116 18.13 9.24 -3.34
C ASP A 116 16.77 8.67 -3.75
N LYS A 117 16.06 8.00 -2.83
CA LYS A 117 14.79 7.33 -3.13
C LYS A 117 13.62 7.98 -2.40
N TRP A 118 12.48 8.03 -3.08
CA TRP A 118 11.20 8.37 -2.47
C TRP A 118 10.55 7.10 -1.93
N VAL A 119 10.43 7.00 -0.61
CA VAL A 119 9.86 5.84 0.07
C VAL A 119 8.43 6.16 0.48
N MET A 120 7.46 5.35 0.05
CA MET A 120 6.07 5.50 0.44
C MET A 120 5.91 5.19 1.93
N LYS A 121 5.24 6.09 2.67
CA LYS A 121 4.98 5.95 4.10
C LYS A 121 3.52 5.65 4.44
N GLY A 122 2.62 5.98 3.53
CA GLY A 122 1.21 5.72 3.71
C GLY A 122 0.41 6.14 2.49
N SER A 123 -0.78 5.57 2.36
CA SER A 123 -1.71 5.93 1.31
C SER A 123 -3.15 5.89 1.83
N VAL A 124 -4.02 6.65 1.18
CA VAL A 124 -5.47 6.63 1.37
C VAL A 124 -6.11 6.44 0.01
N PHE A 125 -7.03 5.49 -0.08
CA PHE A 125 -7.78 5.19 -1.28
C PHE A 125 -9.23 5.59 -1.08
N ILE A 126 -9.78 6.37 -2.01
CA ILE A 126 -11.13 6.90 -1.93
C ILE A 126 -11.83 6.58 -3.25
N PRO A 127 -12.86 5.72 -3.26
CA PRO A 127 -13.69 5.50 -4.44
C PRO A 127 -14.19 6.82 -5.03
N LEU A 128 -14.17 6.96 -6.36
CA LEU A 128 -14.48 8.23 -7.02
C LEU A 128 -15.94 8.66 -6.76
N ASP A 129 -16.86 7.71 -6.63
CA ASP A 129 -18.26 7.94 -6.26
C ASP A 129 -18.42 8.49 -4.82
N ALA A 130 -17.51 8.15 -3.90
CA ALA A 130 -17.48 8.67 -2.53
C ALA A 130 -16.67 9.98 -2.38
N SER A 131 -15.97 10.44 -3.42
CA SER A 131 -15.02 11.55 -3.36
C SER A 131 -15.65 12.87 -2.87
N HIS A 132 -16.87 13.18 -3.29
CA HIS A 132 -17.56 14.41 -2.92
C HIS A 132 -17.91 14.45 -1.42
N GLU A 133 -18.44 13.34 -0.89
CA GLU A 133 -18.74 13.23 0.54
C GLU A 133 -17.45 13.25 1.37
N PHE A 134 -16.38 12.56 0.91
CA PHE A 134 -15.07 12.64 1.54
C PHE A 134 -14.56 14.09 1.65
N LEU A 135 -14.61 14.86 0.55
CA LEU A 135 -14.17 16.26 0.54
C LEU A 135 -15.03 17.14 1.45
N LYS A 136 -16.33 16.89 1.50
CA LYS A 136 -17.24 17.59 2.43
C LYS A 136 -16.83 17.33 3.88
N ARG A 137 -16.65 16.06 4.28
CA ARG A 137 -16.22 15.70 5.65
C ARG A 137 -14.84 16.23 5.98
N LEU A 138 -13.91 16.21 5.03
CA LEU A 138 -12.59 16.80 5.21
C LEU A 138 -12.68 18.30 5.49
N LYS A 139 -13.51 19.04 4.74
CA LYS A 139 -13.76 20.48 4.98
C LYS A 139 -14.39 20.73 6.35
N GLU A 140 -15.32 19.89 6.80
CA GLU A 140 -15.91 19.98 8.14
C GLU A 140 -14.84 19.82 9.23
N VAL A 141 -13.96 18.83 9.10
CA VAL A 141 -12.84 18.60 10.03
C VAL A 141 -11.87 19.79 10.04
N LEU A 142 -11.51 20.31 8.86
CA LEU A 142 -10.61 21.46 8.72
C LEU A 142 -11.17 22.72 9.40
N ASN A 143 -12.49 22.85 9.46
CA ASN A 143 -13.17 23.98 10.11
C ASN A 143 -13.53 23.76 11.58
N SER A 144 -13.33 22.55 12.10
CA SER A 144 -13.68 22.19 13.47
C SER A 144 -12.92 23.05 14.50
N LYS A 145 -13.61 23.39 15.60
CA LYS A 145 -12.99 24.13 16.72
C LYS A 145 -11.77 23.38 17.26
N ARG A 146 -11.85 22.05 17.32
CA ARG A 146 -10.78 21.17 17.77
C ARG A 146 -9.51 21.37 16.94
N LEU A 147 -9.60 21.25 15.61
CA LEU A 147 -8.43 21.40 14.74
C LEU A 147 -7.87 22.83 14.78
N LYS A 148 -8.74 23.84 14.82
CA LYS A 148 -8.32 25.24 14.98
C LYS A 148 -7.56 25.47 16.28
N GLY A 149 -7.90 24.76 17.36
CA GLY A 149 -7.15 24.78 18.62
C GLY A 149 -5.73 24.20 18.46
N GLU A 150 -5.60 23.03 17.84
CA GLU A 150 -4.30 22.40 17.57
C GLU A 150 -3.39 23.26 16.68
N MET A 151 -3.94 23.88 15.64
CA MET A 151 -3.18 24.76 14.76
C MET A 151 -2.66 26.04 15.45
N LYS A 152 -3.35 26.50 16.52
CA LYS A 152 -2.87 27.63 17.33
C LYS A 152 -1.76 27.20 18.29
N ASN A 153 -1.88 26.01 18.88
CA ASN A 153 -0.88 25.48 19.81
C ASN A 153 0.42 25.06 19.11
N GLY A 154 0.36 24.64 17.85
CA GLY A 154 1.51 24.24 17.06
C GLY A 154 2.38 25.39 16.52
N LYS A 155 1.93 26.65 16.58
CA LYS A 155 2.74 27.82 16.19
C LYS A 155 3.70 28.31 17.28
N ASN A 156 3.60 27.76 18.49
CA ASN A 156 4.45 28.10 19.65
C ASN A 156 5.56 27.06 19.89
N ARG A 157 5.90 26.23 18.89
CA ARG A 157 7.01 25.28 18.95
C ARG A 157 7.94 25.45 17.76
#